data_AF-A0A959JHW5-F1
#
_entry.id   AF-A0A959JHW5-F1
#
_cell.length_a   1.000
_cell.length_b   1.000
_cell.length_c   1.000
_cell.angle_alpha   90.00
_cell.angle_beta   90.00
_cell.angle_gamma   90.00
#
_symmetry.space_group_name_H-M   'P 1'
#
loop_
_entity.id
_entity.type
_entity.pdbx_description
1 polymer ?
#
loop_
_entity_poly.entity_id
_entity_poly.type
_entity_poly.pdbx_seq_one_letter_code
_entity_poly.pdbx_strand_id
1 'polypeptide(L)'
;MKRSFAYTLVALTGMFFFFAFTLDQGTSSTEMAMGKFKIPKKVNAIIQDKCYGCHNPNAKGDKSKAKLDWDALAGLSMADQAMKVKDIAKVLADGSMPPKMMTDRNPDKKLTDAETATMSKWANKMVKKLSK
;
A
#
# COMPACT_ATOMS: atom_id res chain seq x y z
N MET A 1 -7.89 -51.90 -35.92
CA MET A 1 -8.26 -51.37 -34.57
C MET A 1 -6.98 -51.34 -33.74
N LYS A 2 -6.76 -50.31 -32.89
CA LYS A 2 -5.52 -49.99 -32.12
C LYS A 2 -4.70 -48.81 -32.68
N ARG A 3 -5.27 -47.60 -32.71
CA ARG A 3 -4.50 -46.34 -32.74
C ARG A 3 -5.04 -45.24 -31.82
N SER A 4 -6.11 -45.51 -31.08
CA SER A 4 -6.79 -44.50 -30.26
C SER A 4 -6.37 -44.46 -28.79
N PHE A 5 -5.38 -45.27 -28.38
CA PHE A 5 -5.00 -45.42 -26.96
C PHE A 5 -3.72 -44.64 -26.57
N ALA A 6 -3.15 -43.86 -27.47
CA ALA A 6 -1.93 -43.08 -27.21
C ALA A 6 -2.20 -41.62 -26.80
N TYR A 7 -3.46 -41.17 -26.79
CA TYR A 7 -3.81 -39.78 -26.49
C TYR A 7 -4.32 -39.55 -25.06
N THR A 8 -4.61 -40.59 -24.29
CA THR A 8 -5.07 -40.46 -22.90
C THR A 8 -3.94 -40.33 -21.88
N LEU A 9 -2.68 -40.62 -22.24
CA LEU A 9 -1.54 -40.55 -21.32
C LEU A 9 -0.80 -39.19 -21.34
N VAL A 10 -1.04 -38.34 -22.35
CA VAL A 10 -0.39 -37.02 -22.49
C VAL A 10 -1.20 -35.90 -21.81
N ALA A 11 -2.48 -36.13 -21.54
CA ALA A 11 -3.37 -35.12 -20.94
C ALA A 11 -3.23 -34.98 -19.41
N LEU A 12 -2.64 -35.95 -18.71
CA LEU A 12 -2.53 -35.93 -17.24
C LEU A 12 -1.23 -35.31 -16.71
N THR A 13 -0.18 -35.20 -17.53
CA THR A 13 1.10 -34.56 -17.13
C THR A 13 1.12 -33.05 -17.40
N GLY A 14 0.25 -32.54 -18.28
CA GLY A 14 0.14 -31.10 -18.57
C GLY A 14 -0.60 -30.28 -17.50
N MET A 15 -1.42 -30.93 -16.66
CA MET A 15 -2.27 -30.23 -15.68
C MET A 15 -1.59 -30.00 -14.32
N PHE A 16 -0.41 -30.57 -14.07
CA PHE A 16 0.34 -30.34 -12.83
C PHE A 16 1.32 -29.15 -12.90
N PHE A 17 1.72 -28.73 -14.12
CA PHE A 17 2.65 -27.61 -14.28
C PHE A 17 1.99 -26.22 -14.18
N PHE A 18 0.67 -26.12 -14.31
CA PHE A 18 -0.04 -24.84 -14.18
C PHE A 18 -0.29 -24.41 -12.73
N PHE A 19 -0.23 -25.33 -11.75
CA PHE A 19 -0.46 -25.03 -10.34
C PHE A 19 0.81 -24.58 -9.59
N ALA A 20 2.00 -24.85 -10.12
CA ALA A 20 3.26 -24.45 -9.48
C ALA A 20 3.61 -22.97 -9.70
N PHE A 21 3.05 -22.32 -10.75
CA PHE A 21 3.38 -20.93 -11.08
C PHE A 21 2.50 -19.89 -10.35
N THR A 22 1.45 -20.30 -9.64
CA THR A 22 0.57 -19.37 -8.92
C THR A 22 0.97 -19.11 -7.47
N LEU A 23 2.05 -19.73 -6.99
CA LEU A 23 2.61 -19.50 -5.64
C LEU A 23 3.84 -18.60 -5.60
N ASP A 24 4.35 -18.16 -6.76
CA ASP A 24 5.48 -17.24 -6.85
C ASP A 24 5.13 -16.00 -7.67
N GLN A 25 4.06 -15.31 -7.28
CA GLN A 25 3.86 -13.91 -7.68
C GLN A 25 4.40 -12.99 -6.59
N GLY A 26 5.69 -12.72 -6.72
CA GLY A 26 6.18 -11.34 -6.80
C GLY A 26 5.76 -10.42 -5.65
N THR A 27 6.43 -10.53 -4.51
CA THR A 27 6.78 -9.33 -3.75
C THR A 27 8.25 -9.02 -3.95
N SER A 28 8.66 -8.81 -5.21
CA SER A 28 9.73 -7.87 -5.51
C SER A 28 9.13 -6.47 -5.36
N SER A 29 8.81 -6.10 -4.12
CA SER A 29 8.77 -4.69 -3.78
C SER A 29 10.23 -4.28 -3.82
N THR A 30 10.59 -3.48 -4.83
CA THR A 30 11.83 -2.73 -4.83
C THR A 30 12.04 -2.19 -3.42
N GLU A 31 12.91 -2.82 -2.64
CA GLU A 31 13.54 -2.16 -1.51
C GLU A 31 14.40 -1.08 -2.16
N MET A 32 13.78 0.07 -2.45
CA MET A 32 14.52 1.31 -2.56
C MET A 32 15.06 1.58 -1.17
N ALA A 33 16.20 0.95 -0.89
CA ALA A 33 17.01 1.22 0.26
C ALA A 33 17.61 2.62 0.11
N MET A 34 16.78 3.62 0.41
CA MET A 34 17.26 4.94 0.84
C MET A 34 16.93 5.10 2.32
N GLY A 35 17.92 5.62 3.05
CA GLY A 35 18.08 5.49 4.49
C GLY A 35 16.83 5.81 5.33
N LYS A 36 16.68 5.06 6.43
CA LYS A 36 15.72 5.26 7.52
C LYS A 36 14.21 5.19 7.18
N PHE A 37 13.76 5.45 5.96
CA PHE A 37 12.34 5.49 5.60
C PHE A 37 11.83 4.14 5.08
N LYS A 38 11.12 3.37 5.92
CA LYS A 38 10.48 2.09 5.52
C LYS A 38 9.00 2.10 5.91
N ILE A 39 8.15 1.73 4.96
CA ILE A 39 6.70 1.53 5.18
C ILE A 39 6.45 0.03 5.40
N PRO A 40 6.03 -0.41 6.59
CA PRO A 40 5.71 -1.82 6.85
C PRO A 40 4.55 -2.32 5.98
N LYS A 41 4.55 -3.60 5.61
CA LYS A 41 3.52 -4.22 4.76
C LYS A 41 2.09 -3.94 5.23
N LYS A 42 1.82 -4.03 6.54
CA LYS A 42 0.50 -3.74 7.13
C LYS A 42 0.06 -2.27 6.94
N VAL A 43 0.99 -1.34 7.06
CA VAL A 43 0.74 0.10 6.85
C VAL A 43 0.50 0.37 5.37
N ASN A 44 1.33 -0.23 4.50
CA ASN A 44 1.18 -0.09 3.07
C ASN A 44 -0.19 -0.61 2.58
N ALA A 45 -0.68 -1.73 3.12
CA ALA A 45 -2.00 -2.26 2.76
C ALA A 45 -3.12 -1.23 3.02
N ILE A 46 -3.09 -0.54 4.16
CA ILE A 46 -4.06 0.53 4.50
C ILE A 46 -3.90 1.71 3.55
N ILE A 47 -2.66 2.13 3.28
CA ILE A 47 -2.38 3.23 2.35
C ILE A 47 -2.97 2.92 0.97
N GLN A 48 -2.70 1.73 0.43
CA GLN A 48 -3.16 1.33 -0.90
C GLN A 48 -4.69 1.29 -1.00
N ASP A 49 -5.37 0.82 0.03
CA ASP A 49 -6.84 0.73 0.03
C ASP A 49 -7.53 2.08 0.29
N LYS A 50 -7.06 2.84 1.31
CA LYS A 50 -7.80 3.99 1.85
C LYS A 50 -7.26 5.34 1.41
N CYS A 51 -6.00 5.44 1.00
CA CYS A 51 -5.32 6.72 0.79
C CYS A 51 -4.82 6.93 -0.64
N TYR A 52 -4.26 5.88 -1.26
CA TYR A 52 -3.47 5.99 -2.47
C TYR A 52 -4.28 6.52 -3.65
N GLY A 53 -5.56 6.16 -3.77
CA GLY A 53 -6.42 6.63 -4.86
C GLY A 53 -6.52 8.15 -5.02
N CYS A 54 -6.23 8.94 -3.97
CA CYS A 54 -6.19 10.40 -4.03
C CYS A 54 -4.80 11.03 -3.78
N HIS A 55 -3.85 10.26 -3.24
CA HIS A 55 -2.54 10.74 -2.79
C HIS A 55 -1.41 10.07 -3.59
N ASN A 56 -1.48 10.18 -4.91
CA ASN A 56 -0.48 9.67 -5.84
C ASN A 56 -0.25 10.66 -6.99
N PRO A 57 0.83 10.51 -7.78
CA PRO A 57 1.19 11.44 -8.85
C PRO A 57 0.10 11.60 -9.93
N ASN A 58 -0.66 10.52 -10.17
CA ASN A 58 -1.68 10.41 -11.19
C ASN A 58 -3.10 10.72 -10.68
N ALA A 59 -3.24 11.12 -9.41
CA ALA A 59 -4.54 11.45 -8.84
C ALA A 59 -5.13 12.70 -9.50
N LYS A 60 -6.44 12.68 -9.80
CA LYS A 60 -7.17 13.81 -10.41
C LYS A 60 -7.22 15.06 -9.54
N GLY A 61 -7.11 14.91 -8.22
CA GLY A 61 -7.24 16.02 -7.26
C GLY A 61 -5.92 16.71 -6.97
N ASP A 62 -5.68 17.89 -7.55
CA ASP A 62 -4.41 18.62 -7.38
C ASP A 62 -4.10 18.96 -5.92
N LYS A 63 -5.12 19.33 -5.13
CA LYS A 63 -4.95 19.65 -3.71
C LYS A 63 -4.49 18.45 -2.88
N SER A 64 -5.04 17.25 -3.13
CA SER A 64 -4.69 16.04 -2.37
C SER A 64 -3.27 15.60 -2.69
N LYS A 65 -2.93 15.55 -3.99
CA LYS A 65 -1.58 15.25 -4.48
C LYS A 65 -0.53 16.23 -3.94
N ALA A 66 -0.79 17.53 -3.99
CA ALA A 66 0.16 18.54 -3.50
C ALA A 66 0.39 18.46 -1.98
N LYS A 67 -0.64 18.09 -1.21
CA LYS A 67 -0.50 17.91 0.24
C LYS A 67 0.29 16.66 0.59
N LEU A 68 0.06 15.56 -0.11
CA LEU A 68 0.76 14.31 0.10
C LEU A 68 0.75 13.48 -1.18
N ASP A 69 1.94 13.06 -1.58
CA ASP A 69 2.20 12.08 -2.62
C ASP A 69 2.99 10.93 -1.99
N TRP A 70 2.39 9.73 -1.95
CA TRP A 70 3.00 8.56 -1.33
C TRP A 70 4.25 8.07 -2.07
N ASP A 71 4.33 8.27 -3.38
CA ASP A 71 5.44 7.78 -4.20
C ASP A 71 6.67 8.68 -4.06
N ALA A 72 6.43 9.99 -3.93
CA ALA A 72 7.49 10.96 -3.69
C ALA A 72 8.01 10.95 -2.24
N LEU A 73 7.20 10.51 -1.28
CA LEU A 73 7.48 10.66 0.16
C LEU A 73 8.84 10.08 0.58
N ALA A 74 9.20 8.90 0.09
CA ALA A 74 10.47 8.25 0.44
C ALA A 74 11.71 8.94 -0.17
N GLY A 75 11.52 9.73 -1.23
CA GLY A 75 12.58 10.49 -1.89
C GLY A 75 12.81 11.90 -1.30
N LEU A 76 11.94 12.37 -0.40
CA LEU A 76 12.09 13.67 0.24
C LEU A 76 13.26 13.71 1.24
N SER A 77 13.69 14.91 1.61
CA SER A 77 14.66 15.11 2.70
C SER A 77 14.12 14.52 4.01
N MET A 78 15.00 14.10 4.93
CA MET A 78 14.56 13.55 6.22
C MET A 78 13.66 14.52 7.02
N ALA A 79 13.95 15.83 6.93
CA ALA A 79 13.14 16.86 7.59
C ALA A 79 11.73 16.94 6.98
N ASP A 80 11.65 16.95 5.64
CA ASP A 80 10.37 16.97 4.93
C ASP A 80 9.56 15.69 5.16
N GLN A 81 10.22 14.53 5.16
CA GLN A 81 9.60 13.27 5.56
C GLN A 81 9.01 13.35 6.96
N ALA A 82 9.76 13.88 7.93
CA ALA A 82 9.28 14.03 9.31
C ALA A 82 8.06 14.95 9.38
N MET A 83 8.08 16.08 8.67
CA MET A 83 6.94 17.01 8.59
C MET A 83 5.71 16.34 7.98
N LYS A 84 5.85 15.70 6.81
CA LYS A 84 4.73 15.01 6.14
C LYS A 84 4.14 13.89 6.99
N VAL A 85 4.99 13.09 7.65
CA VAL A 85 4.52 12.01 8.53
C VAL A 85 3.87 12.56 9.80
N LYS A 86 4.36 13.70 10.33
CA LYS A 86 3.70 14.40 11.45
C LYS A 86 2.32 14.91 11.05
N ASP A 87 2.17 15.47 9.85
CA ASP A 87 0.87 15.90 9.32
C ASP A 87 -0.08 14.70 9.17
N ILE A 88 0.41 13.56 8.66
CA ILE A 88 -0.35 12.31 8.61
C ILE A 88 -0.84 11.91 10.00
N ALA A 89 0.04 11.91 11.01
CA ALA A 89 -0.34 11.59 12.38
C ALA A 89 -1.41 12.54 12.93
N LYS A 90 -1.32 13.84 12.62
CA LYS A 90 -2.30 14.85 13.02
C LYS A 90 -3.66 14.61 12.39
N VAL A 91 -3.74 14.41 11.06
CA VAL A 91 -5.03 14.23 10.39
C VAL A 91 -5.73 12.93 10.78
N LEU A 92 -4.96 11.88 11.12
CA LEU A 92 -5.47 10.63 11.69
C LEU A 92 -6.04 10.84 13.10
N ALA A 93 -5.33 11.57 13.96
CA ALA A 93 -5.81 11.89 15.31
C ALA A 93 -7.06 12.77 15.29
N ASP A 94 -7.11 13.73 14.35
CA ASP A 94 -8.27 14.62 14.16
C ASP A 94 -9.45 13.90 13.47
N GLY A 95 -9.27 12.65 12.99
CA GLY A 95 -10.29 11.90 12.23
C GLY A 95 -10.71 12.58 10.92
N SER A 96 -9.89 13.51 10.42
CA SER A 96 -10.21 14.36 9.26
C SER A 96 -9.95 13.69 7.91
N MET A 97 -9.24 12.55 7.92
CA MET A 97 -8.92 11.74 6.76
C MET A 97 -9.35 10.28 6.95
N PRO A 98 -10.03 9.66 5.97
CA PRO A 98 -10.52 10.28 4.74
C PRO A 98 -11.63 11.33 4.99
N PRO A 99 -11.81 12.33 4.11
CA PRO A 99 -12.77 13.40 4.33
C PRO A 99 -14.19 12.84 4.46
N LYS A 100 -15.02 13.45 5.32
CA LYS A 100 -16.40 13.00 5.56
C LYS A 100 -17.22 12.80 4.27
N MET A 101 -17.10 13.73 3.31
CA MET A 101 -17.79 13.61 2.02
C MET A 101 -17.39 12.34 1.23
N MET A 102 -16.15 11.88 1.36
CA MET A 102 -15.68 10.63 0.75
C MET A 102 -16.32 9.42 1.43
N THR A 103 -16.31 9.39 2.77
CA THR A 103 -16.84 8.26 3.54
C THR A 103 -18.37 8.19 3.52
N ASP A 104 -19.07 9.31 3.37
CA ASP A 104 -20.53 9.32 3.23
C ASP A 104 -20.97 8.67 1.90
N ARG A 105 -20.15 8.79 0.85
CA ARG A 105 -20.40 8.14 -0.46
C ARG A 105 -19.79 6.75 -0.58
N ASN A 106 -18.69 6.51 0.14
CA ASN A 106 -17.94 5.25 0.13
C ASN A 106 -17.65 4.84 1.59
N PRO A 107 -18.62 4.23 2.28
CA PRO A 107 -18.49 3.89 3.71
C PRO A 107 -17.33 2.94 3.99
N ASP A 108 -17.01 2.08 3.02
CA ASP A 108 -15.86 1.17 3.04
C ASP A 108 -14.52 1.89 3.12
N LYS A 109 -14.43 3.16 2.70
CA LYS A 109 -13.19 3.95 2.77
C LYS A 109 -12.93 4.56 4.15
N LYS A 110 -13.88 4.48 5.07
CA LYS A 110 -13.63 4.90 6.45
C LYS A 110 -12.57 4.01 7.09
N LEU A 111 -11.61 4.62 7.79
CA LEU A 111 -10.65 3.87 8.60
C LEU A 111 -11.36 3.29 9.82
N THR A 112 -11.10 2.02 10.09
CA THR A 112 -11.44 1.38 11.36
C THR A 112 -10.50 1.87 12.47
N ASP A 113 -10.89 1.63 13.72
CA ASP A 113 -10.06 1.97 14.88
C ASP A 113 -8.71 1.23 14.86
N ALA A 114 -8.73 -0.04 14.43
CA ALA A 114 -7.52 -0.86 14.32
C ALA A 114 -6.57 -0.35 13.22
N GLU A 115 -7.11 0.09 12.08
CA GLU A 115 -6.32 0.69 11.00
C GLU A 115 -5.75 2.05 11.43
N THR A 116 -6.57 2.90 12.06
CA THR A 116 -6.16 4.20 12.60
C THR A 116 -5.05 4.03 13.63
N ALA A 117 -5.17 3.08 14.56
CA ALA A 117 -4.13 2.77 15.54
C ALA A 117 -2.84 2.27 14.87
N THR A 118 -2.96 1.42 13.86
CA THR A 118 -1.81 0.89 13.09
C THR A 118 -1.06 2.02 12.39
N MET A 119 -1.78 2.89 11.68
CA MET A 119 -1.23 4.05 10.99
C MET A 119 -0.60 5.05 11.97
N SER A 120 -1.31 5.39 13.05
CA SER A 120 -0.85 6.36 14.05
C SER A 120 0.41 5.87 14.77
N LYS A 121 0.47 4.57 15.12
CA LYS A 121 1.65 3.97 15.75
C LYS A 121 2.85 4.02 14.81
N TRP A 122 2.66 3.71 13.53
CA TRP A 122 3.73 3.83 12.54
C TRP A 122 4.20 5.26 12.35
N ALA A 123 3.27 6.21 12.15
CA ALA A 123 3.59 7.61 11.89
C ALA A 123 4.38 8.22 13.07
N ASN A 124 3.91 8.02 14.30
CA ASN A 124 4.60 8.50 15.50
C ASN A 124 5.99 7.87 15.68
N LYS A 125 6.15 6.57 15.38
CA LYS A 125 7.46 5.90 15.42
C LYS A 125 8.41 6.46 14.35
N MET A 126 7.88 6.74 13.17
CA MET A 126 8.66 7.25 12.05
C MET A 126 9.11 8.69 12.29
N VAL A 127 8.24 9.59 12.78
CA VAL A 127 8.65 10.95 13.19
C VAL A 127 9.80 10.90 14.19
N LYS A 128 9.67 10.10 15.25
CA LYS A 128 10.74 9.92 16.26
C LYS A 128 12.05 9.38 15.67
N LYS A 129 11.99 8.61 14.58
CA LYS A 129 13.17 8.07 13.90
C LYS A 129 13.83 9.09 12.98
N LEU A 130 13.04 9.95 12.35
CA LEU A 130 13.51 10.95 11.40
C LEU A 130 14.01 12.24 12.09
N SER A 131 13.53 12.53 13.31
CA SER A 131 14.00 13.63 14.14
C SER A 131 15.23 13.28 15.00
N LYS A 132 15.89 12.14 14.74
CA LYS A 132 17.13 11.68 15.38
C LYS A 132 18.27 11.64 14.37
#